data_AF-A0A0L0W0D6-F1
#
_entry.id   AF-A0A0L0W0D6-F1
#
_cell.length_a   1.000
_cell.length_b   1.000
_cell.length_c   1.000
_cell.angle_alpha   90.00
_cell.angle_beta   90.00
_cell.angle_gamma   90.00
#
_symmetry.space_group_name_H-M   'P 1'
#
loop_
_entity.id
_entity.type
_entity.pdbx_description
1 polymer ?
#
loop_
_entity_poly.entity_id
_entity_poly.type
_entity_poly.pdbx_seq_one_letter_code
_entity_poly.pdbx_strand_id
1 'polypeptide(L)'
;MVNSYHRQLMRQSTIHFRKNYWTATTFRSSSASKLVQSLHQTISSYKTPPSTTTGPSILLFTISKRIPSTLLLDLVKDIQSLSDLPIEPIGCLTEDPQLGIFSASIAKWSNTTNSSESIVPFTSNIHSRTSISVGREIYPSSIDPSTHLDQYSGHAHHVAQESMDLPEELRGIQPNSIDSLIFFSSPSPQPFLASLQRNLASSSANVIGLIGSSTTFETGRVSTLFRNRKILGHLDGAVGIAILKNSAHSGSHSNPPIIRYNNFKTLGNPMKITEAQGNIILTLDSKKATKYLLEVIQKSELNHHQSSSSELMISKDKEFYLGFLDDHQQNKVVEVCRIIGGSVSRGTMALDREKEIQVNQSVQQQ
;
A
#
# COMPACT_ATOMS: atom_id res chain seq x y z
N MET A 1 -8.67 -45.91 -41.89
CA MET A 1 -9.02 -44.60 -41.31
C MET A 1 -9.78 -44.78 -39.99
N VAL A 2 -9.21 -45.45 -38.98
CA VAL A 2 -9.64 -45.41 -37.57
C VAL A 2 -8.45 -45.89 -36.72
N ASN A 3 -7.34 -45.15 -36.72
CA ASN A 3 -6.18 -45.49 -35.85
C ASN A 3 -5.41 -44.25 -35.37
N SER A 4 -6.06 -43.09 -35.39
CA SER A 4 -5.47 -41.79 -35.06
C SER A 4 -6.13 -41.09 -33.86
N TYR A 5 -7.19 -41.65 -33.27
CA TYR A 5 -7.95 -40.99 -32.19
C TYR A 5 -7.61 -41.45 -30.77
N HIS A 6 -6.77 -42.47 -30.58
CA HIS A 6 -6.43 -42.99 -29.25
C HIS A 6 -5.02 -42.67 -28.74
N ARG A 7 -4.20 -41.94 -29.53
CA ARG A 7 -2.88 -41.43 -29.09
C ARG A 7 -2.88 -39.97 -28.62
N GLN A 8 -4.02 -39.29 -28.63
CA GLN A 8 -4.09 -37.85 -28.36
C GLN A 8 -4.67 -37.50 -26.97
N LEU A 9 -4.79 -38.50 -26.07
CA LEU A 9 -5.31 -38.32 -24.70
C LEU A 9 -4.30 -38.70 -23.59
N MET A 10 -3.03 -38.90 -23.94
CA MET A 10 -1.92 -38.98 -22.99
C MET A 10 -1.03 -37.74 -23.11
N ARG A 11 -1.64 -36.54 -23.07
CA ARG A 11 -0.90 -35.33 -22.72
C ARG A 11 -0.56 -35.48 -21.24
N GLN A 12 0.64 -35.97 -20.97
CA GLN A 12 1.26 -35.95 -19.66
C GLN A 12 0.99 -34.57 -19.05
N SER A 13 0.11 -34.51 -18.04
CA SER A 13 0.02 -33.40 -17.14
C SER A 13 1.35 -33.35 -16.41
N THR A 14 2.30 -32.60 -16.99
CA THR A 14 3.55 -32.26 -16.33
C THR A 14 3.14 -31.44 -15.12
N ILE A 15 3.11 -32.08 -13.95
CA ILE A 15 2.93 -31.39 -12.67
C ILE A 15 4.16 -30.49 -12.54
N HIS A 16 4.00 -29.22 -12.92
CA HIS A 16 4.99 -28.21 -12.63
C HIS A 16 5.01 -28.02 -11.11
N PHE A 17 5.94 -28.68 -10.44
CA PHE A 17 6.28 -28.35 -9.07
C PHE A 17 6.81 -26.92 -9.06
N ARG A 18 5.96 -25.98 -8.68
CA ARG A 18 6.37 -24.60 -8.45
C ARG A 18 7.29 -24.63 -7.23
N LYS A 19 8.59 -24.41 -7.44
CA LYS A 19 9.53 -24.26 -6.32
C LYS A 19 9.10 -23.03 -5.53
N ASN A 20 8.74 -23.21 -4.27
CA ASN A 20 8.43 -22.09 -3.38
C ASN A 20 9.75 -21.62 -2.73
N TYR A 21 10.26 -20.49 -3.20
CA TYR A 21 11.45 -19.84 -2.62
C TYR A 21 11.13 -19.09 -1.31
N TRP A 22 9.84 -18.94 -1.01
CA TRP A 22 9.31 -18.25 0.15
C TRP A 22 8.75 -19.21 1.18
N THR A 23 9.14 -19.02 2.44
CA THR A 23 8.46 -19.60 3.60
C THR A 23 7.74 -18.48 4.33
N ALA A 24 6.41 -18.48 4.32
CA ALA A 24 5.59 -17.46 4.96
C ALA A 24 4.82 -18.06 6.14
N THR A 25 4.68 -17.28 7.22
CA THR A 25 3.93 -17.67 8.41
C THR A 25 3.24 -16.44 9.00
N THR A 26 1.95 -16.58 9.30
CA THR A 26 1.17 -15.54 9.99
C THR A 26 0.78 -16.07 11.35
N PHE A 27 1.08 -15.28 12.38
CA PHE A 27 0.76 -15.55 13.76
C PHE A 27 -0.38 -14.62 14.19
N ARG A 28 -1.37 -15.18 14.91
CA ARG A 28 -2.44 -14.42 15.56
C ARG A 28 -2.63 -14.97 16.96
N SER A 29 -2.74 -14.09 17.95
CA SER A 29 -2.94 -14.49 19.34
C SER A 29 -3.67 -13.40 20.12
N SER A 30 -4.49 -13.79 21.09
CA SER A 30 -5.05 -12.87 22.08
C SER A 30 -4.04 -12.47 23.17
N SER A 31 -2.84 -13.08 23.18
CA SER A 31 -1.77 -12.80 24.12
C SER A 31 -0.52 -12.31 23.39
N ALA A 32 -0.14 -11.05 23.63
CA ALA A 32 1.05 -10.44 23.02
C ALA A 32 2.33 -11.19 23.40
N SER A 33 2.47 -11.63 24.66
CA SER A 33 3.64 -12.38 25.13
C SER A 33 3.79 -13.74 24.43
N LYS A 34 2.70 -14.51 24.27
CA LYS A 34 2.74 -15.76 23.51
C LYS A 34 3.09 -15.53 22.04
N LEU A 35 2.53 -14.50 21.43
CA LEU A 35 2.84 -14.12 20.05
C LEU A 35 4.34 -13.83 19.88
N VAL A 36 4.89 -12.98 20.75
CA VAL A 36 6.29 -12.56 20.70
C VAL A 36 7.23 -13.73 20.97
N GLN A 37 6.87 -14.64 21.89
CA GLN A 37 7.63 -15.86 22.11
C GLN A 37 7.69 -16.75 20.85
N SER A 38 6.58 -16.95 20.16
CA SER A 38 6.54 -17.72 18.91
C SER A 38 7.34 -17.05 17.79
N LEU A 39 7.26 -15.72 17.68
CA LEU A 39 8.09 -14.95 16.74
C LEU A 39 9.58 -15.09 17.06
N HIS A 40 9.97 -14.96 18.33
CA HIS A 40 11.35 -15.10 18.78
C HIS A 40 11.91 -16.48 18.44
N GLN A 41 11.13 -17.54 18.70
CA GLN A 41 11.51 -18.92 18.34
C GLN A 41 11.69 -19.06 16.83
N THR A 42 10.80 -18.47 16.03
CA THR A 42 10.87 -18.55 14.58
C THR A 42 12.07 -17.78 14.02
N ILE A 43 12.31 -16.55 14.50
CA ILE A 43 13.48 -15.74 14.11
C ILE A 43 14.77 -16.44 14.53
N SER A 44 14.79 -17.06 15.72
CA SER A 44 15.94 -17.83 16.21
C SER A 44 16.21 -19.05 15.34
N SER A 45 15.18 -19.72 14.81
CA SER A 45 15.36 -20.83 13.86
C SER A 45 16.09 -20.40 12.57
N TYR A 46 16.03 -19.11 12.21
CA TYR A 46 16.75 -18.59 11.05
C TYR A 46 18.24 -18.39 11.30
N LYS A 47 18.68 -18.37 12.57
CA LYS A 47 20.09 -18.26 12.96
C LYS A 47 20.89 -19.54 12.72
N THR A 48 20.23 -20.67 12.53
CA THR A 48 20.84 -21.93 12.11
C THR A 48 20.59 -22.13 10.62
N PRO A 49 21.45 -21.62 9.71
CA PRO A 49 21.24 -21.80 8.29
C PRO A 49 21.37 -23.29 7.91
N PRO A 50 20.50 -23.81 7.03
CA PRO A 50 20.76 -25.10 6.40
C PRO A 50 22.06 -25.02 5.58
N SER A 51 22.81 -26.12 5.53
CA SER A 51 24.14 -26.24 4.90
C SER A 51 24.20 -25.91 3.40
N THR A 52 23.07 -25.59 2.77
CA THR A 52 22.90 -25.40 1.32
C THR A 52 22.58 -23.95 0.91
N THR A 53 22.43 -23.03 1.85
CA THR A 53 22.20 -21.60 1.57
C THR A 53 23.51 -20.88 1.26
N THR A 54 23.62 -20.27 0.08
CA THR A 54 24.88 -19.67 -0.42
C THR A 54 24.76 -18.19 -0.78
N GLY A 55 23.62 -17.54 -0.52
CA GLY A 55 23.38 -16.15 -0.89
C GLY A 55 22.59 -15.34 0.14
N PRO A 56 22.49 -14.01 -0.05
CA PRO A 56 21.70 -13.15 0.82
C PRO A 56 20.23 -13.56 0.79
N SER A 57 19.62 -13.64 1.97
CA SER A 57 18.21 -13.93 2.21
C SER A 57 17.46 -12.65 2.54
N ILE A 58 16.20 -12.57 2.14
CA ILE A 58 15.31 -11.48 2.53
C ILE A 58 14.33 -11.98 3.57
N LEU A 59 14.09 -11.18 4.61
CA LEU A 59 13.02 -11.38 5.56
C LEU A 59 12.02 -10.23 5.45
N LEU A 60 10.84 -10.50 4.91
CA LEU A 60 9.72 -9.57 4.95
C LEU A 60 8.92 -9.77 6.24
N PHE A 61 8.47 -8.71 6.88
CA PHE A 61 7.60 -8.83 8.05
C PHE A 61 6.60 -7.68 8.22
N THR A 62 5.48 -8.00 8.85
CA THR A 62 4.51 -7.04 9.40
C THR A 62 4.25 -7.40 10.85
N ILE A 63 4.19 -6.40 11.72
CA ILE A 63 3.97 -6.59 13.17
C ILE A 63 2.85 -5.66 13.61
N SER A 64 1.88 -6.17 14.36
CA SER A 64 0.81 -5.34 14.91
C SER A 64 1.37 -4.26 15.84
N LYS A 65 1.06 -2.99 15.56
CA LYS A 65 1.45 -1.85 16.40
C LYS A 65 0.85 -1.90 17.82
N ARG A 66 -0.22 -2.69 18.02
CA ARG A 66 -0.88 -2.84 19.33
C ARG A 66 -0.07 -3.67 20.33
N ILE A 67 1.00 -4.34 19.88
CA ILE A 67 1.90 -5.06 20.79
C ILE A 67 2.52 -4.06 21.79
N PRO A 68 2.52 -4.36 23.10
CA PRO A 68 3.13 -3.48 24.10
C PRO A 68 4.57 -3.10 23.77
N SER A 69 4.93 -1.84 24.03
CA SER A 69 6.22 -1.25 23.62
C SER A 69 7.44 -2.02 24.12
N THR A 70 7.39 -2.56 25.35
CA THR A 70 8.47 -3.38 25.93
C THR A 70 8.75 -4.63 25.08
N LEU A 71 7.69 -5.35 24.71
CA LEU A 71 7.79 -6.55 23.88
C LEU A 71 8.18 -6.22 22.44
N LEU A 72 7.69 -5.10 21.91
CA LEU A 72 8.06 -4.63 20.58
C LEU A 72 9.55 -4.30 20.49
N LEU A 73 10.11 -3.66 21.52
CA LEU A 73 11.55 -3.37 21.60
C LEU A 73 12.38 -4.66 21.58
N ASP A 74 11.94 -5.71 22.28
CA ASP A 74 12.64 -6.99 22.28
C ASP A 74 12.61 -7.66 20.90
N LEU A 75 11.47 -7.59 20.20
CA LEU A 75 11.37 -8.09 18.83
C LEU A 75 12.26 -7.30 17.85
N VAL A 76 12.38 -5.98 18.02
CA VAL A 76 13.31 -5.16 17.24
C VAL A 76 14.77 -5.58 17.50
N LYS A 77 15.14 -5.83 18.76
CA LYS A 77 16.48 -6.36 19.10
C LYS A 77 16.72 -7.72 18.46
N ASP A 78 15.72 -8.59 18.42
CA ASP A 78 15.84 -9.90 17.76
C ASP A 78 16.12 -9.75 16.27
N ILE A 79 15.38 -8.88 15.58
CA ILE A 79 15.58 -8.58 14.15
C ILE A 79 16.95 -7.95 13.92
N GLN A 80 17.40 -7.07 14.81
CA GLN A 80 18.73 -6.47 14.75
C GLN A 80 19.85 -7.48 14.99
N SER A 81 19.62 -8.48 15.85
CA SER A 81 20.56 -9.57 16.15
C SER A 81 20.76 -10.55 15.01
N LEU A 82 20.00 -10.42 13.91
CA LEU A 82 20.29 -11.12 12.65
C LEU A 82 21.53 -10.52 11.94
N SER A 83 22.30 -9.65 12.61
CA SER A 83 23.49 -8.97 12.12
C SER A 83 24.49 -9.90 11.45
N ASP A 84 24.68 -11.05 12.08
CA ASP A 84 25.74 -12.01 11.79
C ASP A 84 25.37 -12.94 10.62
N LEU A 85 24.17 -12.78 10.07
CA LEU A 85 23.64 -13.57 8.96
C LEU A 85 23.48 -12.69 7.73
N PRO A 86 23.58 -13.27 6.52
CA PRO A 86 23.28 -12.57 5.28
C PRO A 86 21.76 -12.44 5.09
N ILE A 87 21.02 -12.01 6.11
CA ILE A 87 19.57 -11.79 6.07
C ILE A 87 19.32 -10.28 6.16
N GLU A 88 18.64 -9.73 5.15
CA GLU A 88 18.15 -8.35 5.15
C GLU A 88 16.67 -8.32 5.58
N PRO A 89 16.37 -7.80 6.79
CA PRO A 89 15.00 -7.64 7.26
C PRO A 89 14.38 -6.35 6.72
N ILE A 90 13.17 -6.46 6.18
CA ILE A 90 12.36 -5.37 5.61
C ILE A 90 10.93 -5.52 6.12
N GLY A 91 10.34 -4.45 6.64
CA GLY A 91 9.00 -4.57 7.20
C GLY A 91 8.39 -3.27 7.67
N CYS A 92 7.23 -3.38 8.29
CA CYS A 92 6.54 -2.24 8.89
C CYS A 92 5.66 -2.66 10.08
N LEU A 93 5.22 -1.68 10.85
CA LEU A 93 4.14 -1.86 11.80
C LEU A 93 2.78 -1.68 11.12
N THR A 94 1.85 -2.58 11.43
CA THR A 94 0.52 -2.64 10.83
C THR A 94 -0.56 -2.69 11.92
N GLU A 95 -1.82 -2.58 11.53
CA GLU A 95 -2.95 -2.66 12.43
C GLU A 95 -3.76 -3.92 12.11
N ASP A 96 -4.13 -4.67 13.15
CA ASP A 96 -5.08 -5.79 13.00
C ASP A 96 -6.49 -5.22 13.12
N PRO A 97 -7.40 -5.54 12.18
CA PRO A 97 -8.77 -5.05 12.24
C PRO A 97 -9.50 -5.58 13.49
N GLN A 98 -9.09 -6.73 14.04
CA GLN A 98 -9.74 -7.33 15.18
C GLN A 98 -9.19 -6.79 16.50
N LEU A 99 -10.07 -6.19 17.30
CA LEU A 99 -9.76 -5.77 18.67
C LEU A 99 -9.40 -6.98 19.55
N GLY A 100 -8.41 -6.79 20.42
CA GLY A 100 -7.94 -7.82 21.35
C GLY A 100 -7.08 -8.93 20.71
N ILE A 101 -6.79 -8.86 19.40
CA ILE A 101 -5.86 -9.77 18.73
C ILE A 101 -4.58 -9.03 18.34
N PHE A 102 -3.47 -9.67 18.65
CA PHE A 102 -2.14 -9.30 18.17
C PHE A 102 -1.77 -10.22 17.01
N SER A 103 -1.20 -9.64 15.97
CA SER A 103 -0.77 -10.39 14.80
C SER A 103 0.60 -9.98 14.32
N ALA A 104 1.26 -10.91 13.63
CA ALA A 104 2.47 -10.66 12.91
C ALA A 104 2.58 -11.64 11.74
N SER A 105 3.10 -11.18 10.61
CA SER A 105 3.41 -12.04 9.47
C SER A 105 4.89 -11.92 9.16
N ILE A 106 5.51 -13.05 8.86
CA ILE A 106 6.90 -13.11 8.42
C ILE A 106 6.98 -13.95 7.15
N ALA A 107 7.82 -13.54 6.21
CA ALA A 107 8.11 -14.29 5.00
C ALA A 107 9.61 -14.25 4.74
N LYS A 108 10.25 -15.43 4.74
CA LYS A 108 11.67 -15.58 4.45
C LYS A 108 11.86 -16.10 3.03
N TRP A 109 12.65 -15.38 2.25
CA TRP A 109 13.17 -15.86 0.98
C TRP A 109 14.52 -16.54 1.20
N SER A 110 14.65 -17.77 0.72
CA SER A 110 15.89 -18.54 0.82
C SER A 110 16.53 -18.68 -0.56
N ASN A 111 17.67 -18.01 -0.75
CA ASN A 111 18.45 -18.15 -1.97
C ASN A 111 19.14 -19.52 -1.96
N THR A 112 18.61 -20.45 -2.74
CA THR A 112 19.23 -21.76 -2.97
C THR A 112 20.14 -21.66 -4.20
N THR A 113 21.18 -22.49 -4.30
CA THR A 113 22.13 -22.54 -5.43
C THR A 113 21.49 -22.69 -6.82
N ASN A 114 20.19 -23.04 -6.89
CA ASN A 114 19.41 -23.18 -8.11
C ASN A 114 18.32 -22.09 -8.26
N SER A 115 18.40 -21.02 -7.48
CA SER A 115 17.52 -19.86 -7.59
C SER A 115 17.89 -19.05 -8.81
N SER A 116 16.98 -18.99 -9.78
CA SER A 116 17.10 -18.14 -10.95
C SER A 116 16.46 -16.76 -10.73
N GLU A 117 15.80 -16.58 -9.59
CA GLU A 117 15.18 -15.31 -9.17
C GLU A 117 16.22 -14.48 -8.44
N SER A 118 16.38 -13.24 -8.89
CA SER A 118 17.17 -12.22 -8.19
C SER A 118 16.21 -11.28 -7.48
N ILE A 119 16.49 -10.97 -6.22
CA ILE A 119 15.72 -10.02 -5.42
C ILE A 119 16.58 -8.80 -5.14
N VAL A 120 16.04 -7.63 -5.43
CA VAL A 120 16.69 -6.34 -5.16
C VAL A 120 15.87 -5.58 -4.11
N PRO A 121 16.38 -5.41 -2.88
CA PRO A 121 15.75 -4.57 -1.89
C PRO A 121 15.95 -3.09 -2.23
N PHE A 122 14.96 -2.24 -1.94
CA PHE A 122 15.01 -0.82 -2.26
C PHE A 122 14.45 0.06 -1.14
N THR A 123 14.80 1.35 -1.18
CA THR A 123 14.15 2.39 -0.37
C THR A 123 13.78 3.59 -1.21
N SER A 124 12.52 3.97 -1.13
CA SER A 124 11.99 5.19 -1.69
C SER A 124 11.96 6.28 -0.62
N ASN A 125 12.63 7.40 -0.92
CA ASN A 125 12.56 8.64 -0.14
C ASN A 125 11.63 9.64 -0.84
N ILE A 126 10.63 9.16 -1.59
CA ILE A 126 9.65 10.01 -2.24
C ILE A 126 8.61 10.36 -1.19
N HIS A 127 8.75 11.56 -0.64
CA HIS A 127 7.91 12.07 0.43
C HIS A 127 6.53 12.41 -0.09
N SER A 128 5.54 12.16 0.75
CA SER A 128 4.20 12.69 0.58
C SER A 128 4.10 14.11 1.10
N ARG A 129 3.11 14.84 0.60
CA ARG A 129 2.81 16.17 1.10
C ARG A 129 1.90 16.06 2.31
N THR A 130 1.94 17.03 3.21
CA THR A 130 0.91 17.13 4.24
C THR A 130 -0.45 17.32 3.57
N SER A 131 -1.43 16.47 3.91
CA SER A 131 -2.81 16.60 3.47
C SER A 131 -3.34 18.02 3.68
N ILE A 132 -4.01 18.56 2.65
CA ILE A 132 -4.61 19.89 2.71
C ILE A 132 -5.74 19.84 3.74
N SER A 133 -5.45 20.29 4.97
CA SER A 133 -6.43 20.34 6.05
C SER A 133 -7.13 21.69 6.05
N VAL A 134 -8.23 21.82 5.32
CA VAL A 134 -9.07 23.01 5.42
C VAL A 134 -9.79 23.02 6.78
N GLY A 135 -9.52 24.04 7.59
CA GLY A 135 -10.15 24.25 8.90
C GLY A 135 -9.20 24.37 10.10
N ARG A 136 -7.88 24.19 9.91
CA ARG A 136 -6.86 24.64 10.88
C ARG A 136 -5.92 25.59 10.16
N GLU A 137 -5.87 26.83 10.62
CA GLU A 137 -4.90 27.81 10.16
C GLU A 137 -3.52 27.34 10.62
N ILE A 138 -2.72 26.82 9.68
CA ILE A 138 -1.33 26.47 9.95
C ILE A 138 -0.56 27.78 9.82
N TYR A 139 -0.31 28.44 10.94
CA TYR A 139 0.65 29.53 11.01
C TYR A 139 2.05 28.93 10.82
N PRO A 140 2.80 29.27 9.76
CA PRO A 140 4.20 28.90 9.67
C PRO A 140 4.95 29.52 10.85
N SER A 141 5.77 28.72 11.54
CA SER A 141 6.43 29.09 12.80
C SER A 141 7.54 30.15 12.69
N SER A 142 7.53 31.02 11.67
CA SER A 142 8.62 31.96 11.43
C SER A 142 8.22 33.25 10.70
N ILE A 143 6.98 33.74 10.86
CA ILE A 143 6.59 35.04 10.25
C ILE A 143 6.30 36.06 11.35
N ASP A 144 7.04 37.16 11.30
CA ASP A 144 6.93 38.31 12.20
C ASP A 144 5.51 38.90 12.12
N PRO A 145 4.81 39.11 13.25
CA PRO A 145 3.39 39.50 13.27
C PRO A 145 3.09 40.94 12.79
N SER A 146 4.09 41.68 12.31
CA SER A 146 3.95 43.08 11.89
C SER A 146 3.74 43.30 10.39
N THR A 147 3.78 42.27 9.55
CA THR A 147 3.51 42.41 8.11
C THR A 147 2.09 41.98 7.76
N HIS A 148 1.34 42.97 7.27
CA HIS A 148 -0.10 43.01 7.05
C HIS A 148 -0.77 41.82 6.35
N LEU A 149 -2.03 41.66 6.75
CA LEU A 149 -3.13 40.77 6.35
C LEU A 149 -3.50 40.74 4.84
N ASP A 150 -2.76 41.42 3.97
CA ASP A 150 -3.16 41.65 2.57
C ASP A 150 -2.39 40.78 1.55
N GLN A 151 -1.49 39.91 2.01
CA GLN A 151 -0.65 39.09 1.13
C GLN A 151 -0.87 37.57 1.31
N TYR A 152 -2.02 37.16 1.84
CA TYR A 152 -2.41 35.74 1.94
C TYR A 152 -3.39 35.31 0.84
N SER A 153 -3.09 35.69 -0.40
CA SER A 153 -3.76 35.12 -1.57
C SER A 153 -3.12 33.76 -1.91
N GLY A 154 -3.50 32.67 -1.22
CA GLY A 154 -3.41 31.30 -1.77
C GLY A 154 -2.04 30.79 -2.28
N HIS A 155 -0.90 31.29 -1.77
CA HIS A 155 0.43 30.81 -2.19
C HIS A 155 0.88 29.55 -1.42
N ALA A 156 0.03 28.52 -1.34
CA ALA A 156 0.49 27.15 -1.06
C ALA A 156 1.20 26.51 -2.28
N HIS A 157 1.52 27.31 -3.29
CA HIS A 157 2.26 26.96 -4.50
C HIS A 157 3.77 27.24 -4.36
N HIS A 158 4.43 26.72 -3.34
CA HIS A 158 5.86 26.47 -3.47
C HIS A 158 6.05 25.03 -3.92
N VAL A 159 6.24 24.92 -5.24
CA VAL A 159 6.64 23.73 -5.99
C VAL A 159 7.98 23.24 -5.42
N ALA A 160 7.93 22.34 -4.44
CA ALA A 160 9.01 21.37 -4.29
C ALA A 160 8.95 20.50 -5.55
N GLN A 161 9.95 20.65 -6.40
CA GLN A 161 10.12 19.86 -7.61
C GLN A 161 10.13 18.38 -7.20
N GLU A 162 9.05 17.67 -7.47
CA GLU A 162 8.88 16.26 -7.08
C GLU A 162 10.00 15.46 -7.73
N SER A 163 10.90 14.87 -6.93
CA SER A 163 11.77 13.81 -7.44
C SER A 163 10.87 12.62 -7.74
N MET A 164 10.52 12.51 -9.02
CA MET A 164 9.71 11.42 -9.58
C MET A 164 10.61 10.29 -10.10
N ASP A 165 11.84 10.25 -9.64
CA ASP A 165 12.81 9.24 -10.02
C ASP A 165 12.52 7.94 -9.27
N LEU A 166 12.92 6.82 -9.86
CA LEU A 166 12.90 5.55 -9.14
C LEU A 166 13.85 5.58 -7.92
N PRO A 167 13.61 4.72 -6.91
CA PRO A 167 14.61 4.39 -5.89
C PRO A 167 15.97 4.11 -6.51
N GLU A 168 17.06 4.54 -5.85
CA GLU A 168 18.42 4.44 -6.37
C GLU A 168 18.76 3.00 -6.81
N GLU A 169 18.32 2.02 -6.03
CA GLU A 169 18.56 0.59 -6.29
C GLU A 169 17.82 0.08 -7.54
N LEU A 170 16.77 0.77 -7.97
CA LEU A 170 15.96 0.39 -9.15
C LEU A 170 16.36 1.17 -10.41
N ARG A 171 17.08 2.29 -10.30
CA ARG A 171 17.44 3.15 -11.45
C ARG A 171 18.29 2.44 -12.52
N GLY A 172 19.11 1.48 -12.11
CA GLY A 172 19.98 0.70 -13.00
C GLY A 172 19.33 -0.56 -13.58
N ILE A 173 18.10 -0.88 -13.20
CA ILE A 173 17.41 -2.12 -13.58
C ILE A 173 16.51 -1.83 -14.78
N GLN A 174 16.61 -2.67 -15.82
CA GLN A 174 15.72 -2.53 -16.97
C GLN A 174 14.27 -2.79 -16.53
N PRO A 175 13.30 -1.88 -16.81
CA PRO A 175 11.93 -2.03 -16.35
C PRO A 175 11.29 -3.37 -16.69
N ASN A 176 11.57 -3.91 -17.89
CA ASN A 176 11.00 -5.17 -18.38
C ASN A 176 11.54 -6.41 -17.64
N SER A 177 12.69 -6.27 -16.98
CA SER A 177 13.29 -7.34 -16.17
C SER A 177 12.65 -7.47 -14.79
N ILE A 178 11.82 -6.51 -14.36
CA ILE A 178 11.08 -6.62 -13.09
C ILE A 178 9.85 -7.50 -13.31
N ASP A 179 9.72 -8.56 -12.51
CA ASP A 179 8.55 -9.44 -12.47
C ASP A 179 7.49 -8.92 -11.51
N SER A 180 7.92 -8.59 -10.28
CA SER A 180 7.01 -8.21 -9.21
C SER A 180 7.68 -7.23 -8.25
N LEU A 181 6.90 -6.31 -7.68
CA LEU A 181 7.32 -5.36 -6.65
C LEU A 181 6.44 -5.58 -5.42
N ILE A 182 7.08 -5.75 -4.26
CA ILE A 182 6.41 -5.85 -2.97
C ILE A 182 6.95 -4.74 -2.09
N PHE A 183 6.10 -3.87 -1.55
CA PHE A 183 6.55 -2.76 -0.73
C PHE A 183 5.66 -2.47 0.48
N PHE A 184 6.26 -1.84 1.48
CA PHE A 184 5.65 -1.24 2.65
C PHE A 184 5.84 0.27 2.59
N SER A 185 4.76 1.04 2.73
CA SER A 185 4.82 2.50 2.63
C SER A 185 4.39 3.17 3.92
N SER A 186 4.86 4.40 4.15
CA SER A 186 4.19 5.36 5.01
C SER A 186 2.76 5.64 4.50
N PRO A 187 1.90 6.26 5.34
CA PRO A 187 0.68 6.88 4.88
C PRO A 187 0.96 7.75 3.65
N SER A 188 0.08 7.64 2.65
CA SER A 188 0.19 8.32 1.36
C SER A 188 1.28 7.82 0.39
N PRO A 189 1.15 6.60 -0.17
CA PRO A 189 2.09 6.07 -1.17
C PRO A 189 1.99 6.72 -2.57
N GLN A 190 1.08 7.67 -2.79
CA GLN A 190 0.69 8.14 -4.12
C GLN A 190 1.86 8.72 -4.93
N PRO A 191 2.76 9.55 -4.36
CA PRO A 191 3.93 10.04 -5.10
C PRO A 191 4.84 8.89 -5.56
N PHE A 192 5.07 7.90 -4.70
CA PHE A 192 5.85 6.71 -5.03
C PHE A 192 5.18 5.86 -6.11
N LEU A 193 3.88 5.61 -5.99
CA LEU A 193 3.10 4.89 -7.02
C LEU A 193 3.13 5.59 -8.37
N ALA A 194 3.05 6.92 -8.39
CA ALA A 194 3.13 7.71 -9.60
C ALA A 194 4.53 7.64 -10.24
N SER A 195 5.60 7.64 -9.43
CA SER A 195 6.97 7.37 -9.90
C SER A 195 7.10 5.97 -10.52
N LEU A 196 6.57 4.94 -9.86
CA LEU A 196 6.57 3.57 -10.40
C LEU A 196 5.82 3.50 -11.74
N GLN A 197 4.61 4.05 -11.81
CA GLN A 197 3.78 4.02 -13.01
C GLN A 197 4.46 4.70 -14.20
N ARG A 198 5.15 5.82 -13.96
CA ARG A 198 5.87 6.56 -15.00
C ARG A 198 7.11 5.80 -15.49
N ASN A 199 7.97 5.38 -14.57
CA ASN A 199 9.27 4.81 -14.91
C ASN A 199 9.18 3.33 -15.33
N LEU A 200 8.13 2.63 -14.89
CA LEU A 200 7.88 1.22 -15.21
C LEU A 200 6.69 1.04 -16.17
N ALA A 201 6.30 2.09 -16.91
CA ALA A 201 5.20 2.05 -17.87
C ALA A 201 5.33 0.92 -18.90
N SER A 202 6.56 0.61 -19.30
CA SER A 202 6.88 -0.45 -20.26
C SER A 202 6.93 -1.86 -19.65
N SER A 203 6.97 -1.95 -18.31
CA SER A 203 7.06 -3.20 -17.57
C SER A 203 5.70 -3.88 -17.45
N SER A 204 5.69 -5.21 -17.33
CA SER A 204 4.50 -5.99 -16.98
C SER A 204 4.49 -6.39 -15.50
N ALA A 205 5.23 -5.68 -14.65
CA ALA A 205 5.46 -6.09 -13.27
C ALA A 205 4.17 -6.05 -12.43
N ASN A 206 4.00 -7.04 -11.56
CA ASN A 206 2.92 -7.01 -10.57
C ASN A 206 3.35 -6.15 -9.37
N VAL A 207 2.56 -5.14 -9.03
CA VAL A 207 2.88 -4.24 -7.91
C VAL A 207 1.92 -4.53 -6.75
N ILE A 208 2.48 -4.91 -5.60
CA ILE A 208 1.76 -5.17 -4.35
C ILE A 208 2.34 -4.24 -3.28
N GLY A 209 1.48 -3.44 -2.67
CA GLY A 209 1.84 -2.50 -1.62
C GLY A 209 1.02 -2.71 -0.36
N LEU A 210 1.63 -2.51 0.80
CA LEU A 210 0.96 -2.42 2.08
C LEU A 210 1.28 -1.09 2.74
N ILE A 211 0.26 -0.36 3.17
CA ILE A 211 0.42 0.90 3.88
C ILE A 211 0.59 0.58 5.37
N GLY A 212 1.73 0.97 5.93
CA GLY A 212 2.00 0.86 7.35
C GLY A 212 1.06 1.75 8.16
N SER A 213 0.68 1.28 9.34
CA SER A 213 -0.27 2.00 10.19
C SER A 213 0.39 3.19 10.87
N SER A 214 -0.42 4.20 11.23
CA SER A 214 0.11 5.31 12.01
C SER A 214 0.62 4.82 13.37
N THR A 215 1.84 5.23 13.73
CA THR A 215 2.56 4.81 14.95
C THR A 215 2.95 5.98 15.84
N THR A 216 2.25 7.11 15.71
CA THR A 216 2.62 8.37 16.38
C THR A 216 2.61 8.21 17.91
N PHE A 217 1.69 7.41 18.44
CA PHE A 217 1.57 7.19 19.89
C PHE A 217 2.51 6.09 20.38
N GLU A 218 2.78 5.09 19.55
CA GLU A 218 3.58 3.91 19.90
C GLU A 218 5.08 4.20 19.81
N THR A 219 5.50 4.93 18.78
CA THR A 219 6.92 5.15 18.47
C THR A 219 7.28 6.63 18.29
N GLY A 220 6.32 7.56 18.40
CA GLY A 220 6.55 8.98 18.12
C GLY A 220 6.72 9.30 16.64
N ARG A 221 6.39 8.36 15.74
CA ARG A 221 6.63 8.46 14.28
C ARG A 221 5.34 8.29 13.51
N VAL A 222 5.20 9.03 12.40
CA VAL A 222 4.02 8.93 11.52
C VAL A 222 3.79 7.49 11.07
N SER A 223 4.85 6.79 10.65
CA SER A 223 4.86 5.35 10.39
C SER A 223 6.21 4.75 10.80
N THR A 224 6.22 3.45 11.08
CA THR A 224 7.45 2.73 11.46
C THR A 224 7.79 1.71 10.39
N LEU A 225 8.65 2.13 9.46
CA LEU A 225 9.25 1.29 8.42
C LEU A 225 10.62 0.76 8.86
N PHE A 226 10.94 -0.46 8.46
CA PHE A 226 12.18 -1.15 8.76
C PHE A 226 12.88 -1.55 7.48
N ARG A 227 14.18 -1.27 7.40
CA ARG A 227 15.08 -1.87 6.42
C ARG A 227 16.46 -2.01 7.01
N ASN A 228 17.14 -3.11 6.67
CA ASN A 228 18.53 -3.33 7.02
C ASN A 228 18.80 -3.06 8.52
N ARG A 229 17.91 -3.62 9.36
CA ARG A 229 18.01 -3.58 10.83
C ARG A 229 17.86 -2.18 11.45
N LYS A 230 17.50 -1.18 10.66
CA LYS A 230 17.26 0.20 11.10
C LYS A 230 15.79 0.56 10.94
N ILE A 231 15.29 1.36 11.89
CA ILE A 231 14.00 2.02 11.79
C ILE A 231 14.21 3.30 10.98
N LEU A 232 13.52 3.44 9.86
CA LEU A 232 13.65 4.58 8.94
C LEU A 232 12.81 5.79 9.36
N GLY A 233 12.69 6.04 10.67
CA GLY A 233 11.61 6.81 11.30
C GLY A 233 11.47 8.31 10.96
N HIS A 234 12.21 8.84 10.00
CA HIS A 234 12.13 10.20 9.47
C HIS A 234 11.72 10.25 7.99
N LEU A 235 11.60 9.07 7.35
CA LEU A 235 11.24 8.95 5.95
C LEU A 235 9.73 8.80 5.79
N ASP A 236 9.14 9.77 5.12
CA ASP A 236 7.91 9.58 4.37
C ASP A 236 8.29 8.96 3.02
N GLY A 237 7.87 7.73 2.76
CA GLY A 237 8.37 6.95 1.64
C GLY A 237 8.03 5.46 1.75
N ALA A 238 8.82 4.61 1.09
CA ALA A 238 8.54 3.18 1.01
C ALA A 238 9.80 2.33 1.10
N VAL A 239 9.66 1.12 1.63
CA VAL A 239 10.69 0.07 1.61
C VAL A 239 10.13 -1.17 0.95
N GLY A 240 10.93 -1.92 0.22
CA GLY A 240 10.41 -3.09 -0.46
C GLY A 240 11.46 -3.89 -1.18
N ILE A 241 10.96 -4.80 -2.02
CA ILE A 241 11.75 -5.65 -2.88
C ILE A 241 11.21 -5.64 -4.31
N ALA A 242 12.13 -5.71 -5.26
CA ALA A 242 11.86 -6.06 -6.64
C ALA A 242 12.32 -7.49 -6.90
N ILE A 243 11.42 -8.31 -7.44
CA ILE A 243 11.72 -9.66 -7.92
C ILE A 243 11.99 -9.54 -9.42
N LEU A 244 13.14 -9.99 -9.88
CA LEU A 244 13.56 -9.91 -11.28
C LEU A 244 13.22 -11.21 -12.03
N LYS A 245 12.77 -11.04 -13.27
CA LYS A 245 12.53 -12.12 -14.24
C LYS A 245 13.86 -12.77 -14.61
N ASN A 246 13.82 -14.09 -14.72
CA ASN A 246 14.93 -14.82 -15.33
C ASN A 246 14.88 -14.64 -16.86
N SER A 247 16.02 -14.30 -17.48
CA SER A 247 16.14 -13.91 -18.90
C SER A 247 15.73 -14.98 -19.93
N ALA A 248 15.22 -16.14 -19.50
CA ALA A 248 14.89 -17.26 -20.38
C ALA A 248 13.51 -17.14 -21.06
N HIS A 249 12.61 -16.26 -20.60
CA HIS A 249 11.23 -16.16 -21.13
C HIS A 249 10.88 -14.72 -21.53
N SER A 250 11.71 -14.13 -22.38
CA SER A 250 11.40 -12.89 -23.10
C SER A 250 10.48 -13.19 -24.27
N GLY A 251 9.18 -13.26 -24.00
CA GLY A 251 8.18 -13.58 -25.02
C GLY A 251 6.76 -13.30 -24.58
N SER A 252 6.45 -12.09 -24.13
CA SER A 252 5.06 -11.63 -24.13
C SER A 252 4.98 -10.11 -24.12
N HIS A 253 4.32 -9.58 -25.15
CA HIS A 253 4.05 -8.17 -25.34
C HIS A 253 3.08 -7.63 -24.27
N SER A 254 3.51 -6.53 -23.65
CA SER A 254 2.76 -5.35 -23.19
C SER A 254 1.40 -5.54 -22.51
N ASN A 255 1.39 -5.40 -21.19
CA ASN A 255 0.44 -4.54 -20.49
C ASN A 255 1.20 -3.77 -19.41
N PRO A 256 0.93 -2.47 -19.20
CA PRO A 256 1.54 -1.69 -18.12
C PRO A 256 1.18 -2.32 -16.76
N PRO A 257 1.98 -2.09 -15.69
CA PRO A 257 1.68 -2.62 -14.37
C PRO A 257 0.26 -2.19 -13.97
N ILE A 258 -0.62 -3.17 -13.75
CA ILE A 258 -2.00 -2.90 -13.33
C ILE A 258 -2.00 -2.87 -11.80
N ILE A 259 -2.07 -1.67 -11.23
CA ILE A 259 -2.42 -1.52 -9.81
C ILE A 259 -3.85 -2.05 -9.66
N ARG A 260 -4.02 -3.14 -8.91
CA ARG A 260 -5.33 -3.77 -8.65
C ARG A 260 -5.74 -3.53 -7.21
N TYR A 261 -6.89 -2.89 -7.03
CA TYR A 261 -7.54 -2.67 -5.76
C TYR A 261 -8.49 -3.83 -5.43
N ASN A 262 -7.94 -5.04 -5.24
CA ASN A 262 -8.72 -6.30 -5.17
C ASN A 262 -9.72 -6.40 -4.01
N ASN A 263 -9.55 -5.58 -2.96
CA ASN A 263 -10.40 -5.61 -1.76
C ASN A 263 -11.48 -4.52 -1.76
N PHE A 264 -11.64 -3.80 -2.86
CA PHE A 264 -12.64 -2.74 -3.01
C PHE A 264 -13.84 -3.23 -3.81
N LYS A 265 -15.02 -2.72 -3.48
CA LYS A 265 -16.26 -3.05 -4.20
C LYS A 265 -16.91 -1.76 -4.68
N THR A 266 -16.91 -1.57 -5.99
CA THR A 266 -17.63 -0.48 -6.63
C THR A 266 -19.08 -0.40 -6.14
N LEU A 267 -19.46 0.76 -5.60
CA LEU A 267 -20.80 1.00 -5.07
C LEU A 267 -21.71 1.72 -6.09
N GLY A 268 -21.14 2.61 -6.91
CA GLY A 268 -21.89 3.49 -7.81
C GLY A 268 -21.37 3.55 -9.24
N ASN A 269 -22.02 4.35 -10.08
CA ASN A 269 -21.54 4.63 -11.43
C ASN A 269 -20.47 5.73 -11.41
N PRO A 270 -19.57 5.80 -12.41
CA PRO A 270 -18.70 6.94 -12.61
C PRO A 270 -19.49 8.25 -12.69
N MET A 271 -18.97 9.30 -12.06
CA MET A 271 -19.54 10.65 -12.07
C MET A 271 -18.46 11.69 -12.22
N LYS A 272 -18.81 12.88 -12.71
CA LYS A 272 -17.87 14.00 -12.84
C LYS A 272 -17.92 14.92 -11.64
N ILE A 273 -16.75 15.37 -11.21
CA ILE A 273 -16.62 16.45 -10.24
C ILE A 273 -17.03 17.75 -10.91
N THR A 274 -18.14 18.35 -10.46
CA THR A 274 -18.64 19.62 -11.02
C THR A 274 -18.17 20.82 -10.22
N GLU A 275 -17.99 20.67 -8.90
CA GLU A 275 -17.42 21.71 -8.04
C GLU A 275 -16.59 21.08 -6.92
N ALA A 276 -15.41 21.63 -6.68
CA ALA A 276 -14.52 21.23 -5.60
C ALA A 276 -13.70 22.42 -5.11
N GLN A 277 -13.20 22.33 -3.88
CA GLN A 277 -12.28 23.29 -3.28
C GLN A 277 -11.26 22.55 -2.41
N GLY A 278 -9.98 22.63 -2.77
CA GLY A 278 -8.91 21.89 -2.10
C GLY A 278 -9.13 20.37 -2.18
N ASN A 279 -9.27 19.72 -1.02
CA ASN A 279 -9.59 18.28 -0.90
C ASN A 279 -11.09 18.00 -0.64
N ILE A 280 -11.96 19.01 -0.79
CA ILE A 280 -13.41 18.88 -0.60
C ILE A 280 -14.13 18.90 -1.94
N ILE A 281 -14.95 17.89 -2.19
CA ILE A 281 -15.92 17.85 -3.28
C ILE A 281 -17.23 18.46 -2.79
N LEU A 282 -17.73 19.47 -3.51
CA LEU A 282 -19.02 20.09 -3.24
C LEU A 282 -20.13 19.39 -4.02
N THR A 283 -19.91 19.18 -5.32
CA THR A 283 -20.90 18.56 -6.20
C THR A 283 -20.29 17.52 -7.16
N LEU A 284 -21.05 16.44 -7.39
CA LEU A 284 -20.80 15.37 -8.36
C LEU A 284 -21.98 15.32 -9.32
N ASP A 285 -21.75 15.45 -10.63
CA ASP A 285 -22.79 15.59 -11.66
C ASP A 285 -23.87 16.61 -11.29
N SER A 286 -23.45 17.77 -10.75
CA SER A 286 -24.33 18.84 -10.27
C SER A 286 -25.25 18.44 -9.10
N LYS A 287 -24.96 17.32 -8.42
CA LYS A 287 -25.66 16.86 -7.21
C LYS A 287 -24.75 16.97 -5.99
N LYS A 288 -25.33 17.18 -4.81
CA LYS A 288 -24.60 17.19 -3.54
C LYS A 288 -23.88 15.86 -3.32
N ALA A 289 -22.55 15.90 -3.20
CA ALA A 289 -21.69 14.71 -3.18
C ALA A 289 -22.02 13.73 -2.04
N THR A 290 -22.21 14.24 -0.82
CA THR A 290 -22.54 13.40 0.35
C THR A 290 -23.90 12.73 0.22
N LYS A 291 -24.89 13.44 -0.34
CA LYS A 291 -26.24 12.90 -0.51
C LYS A 291 -26.22 11.70 -1.47
N TYR A 292 -25.48 11.82 -2.56
CA TYR A 292 -25.31 10.72 -3.50
C TYR A 292 -24.60 9.51 -2.88
N LEU A 293 -23.52 9.71 -2.12
CA LEU A 293 -22.83 8.62 -1.43
C LEU A 293 -23.80 7.85 -0.52
N LEU A 294 -24.63 8.57 0.26
CA LEU A 294 -25.65 7.95 1.11
C LEU A 294 -26.69 7.17 0.31
N GLU A 295 -27.17 7.73 -0.81
CA GLU A 295 -28.12 7.05 -1.70
C GLU A 295 -27.52 5.74 -2.27
N VAL A 296 -26.24 5.77 -2.64
CA VAL A 296 -25.53 4.60 -3.18
C VAL A 296 -25.29 3.54 -2.10
N ILE A 297 -24.88 3.95 -0.90
CA ILE A 297 -24.73 3.04 0.25
C ILE A 297 -26.08 2.35 0.54
N GLN A 298 -27.15 3.13 0.68
CA GLN A 298 -28.50 2.61 0.94
C GLN A 298 -28.93 1.60 -0.15
N LYS A 299 -28.74 1.94 -1.43
CA LYS A 299 -29.04 1.01 -2.54
C LYS A 299 -28.20 -0.26 -2.49
N SER A 300 -26.92 -0.15 -2.09
CA SER A 300 -26.02 -1.30 -2.01
C SER A 300 -26.37 -2.25 -0.84
N GLU A 301 -26.87 -1.72 0.28
CA GLU A 301 -27.27 -2.48 1.46
C GLU A 301 -28.66 -3.12 1.29
N LEU A 302 -29.58 -2.44 0.60
CA LEU A 302 -30.89 -2.98 0.23
C LEU A 302 -30.78 -4.25 -0.65
N ASN A 303 -29.74 -4.34 -1.46
CA ASN A 303 -29.49 -5.49 -2.34
C ASN A 303 -28.89 -6.72 -1.65
N HIS A 304 -28.50 -6.63 -0.37
CA HIS A 304 -27.86 -7.73 0.39
C HIS A 304 -28.74 -8.38 1.48
N HIS A 305 -30.05 -8.09 1.47
CA HIS A 305 -31.15 -8.68 2.26
C HIS A 305 -31.21 -8.42 3.80
N GLN A 306 -32.43 -8.03 4.22
CA GLN A 306 -33.05 -8.18 5.55
C GLN A 306 -32.31 -7.59 6.75
N SER A 307 -32.44 -6.27 6.98
CA SER A 307 -32.46 -5.72 8.34
C SER A 307 -33.36 -4.49 8.37
N SER A 308 -34.18 -4.40 9.41
CA SER A 308 -35.22 -3.40 9.63
C SER A 308 -34.77 -1.95 9.53
N SER A 309 -35.71 -1.13 9.06
CA SER A 309 -35.69 0.27 8.64
C SER A 309 -35.22 1.34 9.65
N SER A 310 -34.40 1.03 10.65
CA SER A 310 -34.10 2.00 11.73
C SER A 310 -32.64 2.11 12.16
N GLU A 311 -31.69 1.38 11.57
CA GLU A 311 -30.25 1.57 11.81
C GLU A 311 -29.54 2.13 10.57
N LEU A 312 -29.90 3.36 10.17
CA LEU A 312 -29.08 4.21 9.29
C LEU A 312 -27.83 4.77 10.01
N MET A 313 -27.30 4.03 10.97
CA MET A 313 -25.94 4.23 11.44
C MET A 313 -25.06 3.51 10.41
N ILE A 314 -24.48 4.27 9.49
CA ILE A 314 -23.24 3.88 8.83
C ILE A 314 -22.39 3.23 9.92
N SER A 315 -22.24 1.89 9.89
CA SER A 315 -21.51 1.21 10.95
C SER A 315 -20.15 1.89 11.05
N LYS A 316 -19.76 2.34 12.25
CA LYS A 316 -18.46 3.01 12.49
C LYS A 316 -17.26 2.19 11.99
N ASP A 317 -17.50 0.92 11.63
CA ASP A 317 -16.53 -0.06 11.19
C ASP A 317 -16.39 -0.17 9.65
N LYS A 318 -17.17 0.58 8.85
CA LYS A 318 -17.03 0.60 7.38
C LYS A 318 -16.35 1.87 6.90
N GLU A 319 -15.21 1.70 6.24
CA GLU A 319 -14.48 2.78 5.56
C GLU A 319 -14.93 2.87 4.09
N PHE A 320 -15.12 4.10 3.60
CA PHE A 320 -15.50 4.36 2.22
C PHE A 320 -14.38 5.07 1.48
N TYR A 321 -14.27 4.77 0.19
CA TYR A 321 -13.21 5.29 -0.64
C TYR A 321 -13.76 5.85 -1.96
N LEU A 322 -13.00 6.74 -2.57
CA LEU A 322 -13.29 7.33 -3.86
C LEU A 322 -12.15 7.03 -4.83
N GLY A 323 -12.46 6.30 -5.90
CA GLY A 323 -11.54 6.05 -7.00
C GLY A 323 -11.60 7.18 -8.03
N PHE A 324 -10.47 7.80 -8.34
CA PHE A 324 -10.31 8.69 -9.50
C PHE A 324 -10.04 7.87 -10.74
N LEU A 325 -10.75 8.20 -11.82
CA LEU A 325 -10.75 7.47 -13.06
C LEU A 325 -9.94 8.24 -14.11
N ASP A 326 -9.21 7.49 -14.93
CA ASP A 326 -8.59 8.03 -16.14
C ASP A 326 -9.54 7.85 -17.32
N ASP A 327 -10.11 8.96 -17.78
CA ASP A 327 -11.00 9.04 -18.94
C ASP A 327 -10.32 8.53 -20.22
N HIS A 328 -9.00 8.64 -20.34
CA HIS A 328 -8.24 8.17 -21.50
C HIS A 328 -8.00 6.66 -21.47
N GLN A 329 -8.12 6.02 -20.30
CA GLN A 329 -7.90 4.59 -20.10
C GLN A 329 -9.18 3.84 -19.70
N GLN A 330 -10.27 4.06 -20.44
CA GLN A 330 -11.53 3.33 -20.27
C GLN A 330 -12.07 3.36 -18.83
N ASN A 331 -11.99 4.51 -18.14
CA ASN A 331 -12.45 4.66 -16.75
C ASN A 331 -11.74 3.72 -15.77
N LYS A 332 -10.45 3.45 -15.98
CA LYS A 332 -9.65 2.69 -15.03
C LYS A 332 -9.34 3.55 -13.79
N VAL A 333 -9.50 2.96 -12.60
CA VAL A 333 -9.12 3.62 -11.35
C VAL A 333 -7.61 3.79 -11.28
N VAL A 334 -7.15 5.04 -11.27
CA VAL A 334 -5.72 5.40 -11.20
C VAL A 334 -5.28 5.82 -9.81
N GLU A 335 -6.19 6.32 -8.99
CA GLU A 335 -5.93 6.76 -7.62
C GLU A 335 -7.15 6.44 -6.75
N VAL A 336 -6.94 5.94 -5.54
CA VAL A 336 -8.01 5.70 -4.56
C VAL A 336 -7.72 6.54 -3.32
N CYS A 337 -8.69 7.37 -2.94
CA CYS A 337 -8.60 8.24 -1.77
C CYS A 337 -9.65 7.82 -0.73
N ARG A 338 -9.27 7.80 0.54
CA ARG A 338 -10.21 7.55 1.63
C ARG A 338 -11.13 8.75 1.81
N ILE A 339 -12.41 8.50 2.06
CA ILE A 339 -13.36 9.56 2.43
C ILE A 339 -13.21 9.81 3.93
N ILE A 340 -12.77 11.02 4.31
CA ILE A 340 -12.46 11.35 5.72
C ILE A 340 -13.64 11.97 6.45
N GLY A 341 -14.63 12.47 5.72
CA GLY A 341 -15.82 13.05 6.30
C GLY A 341 -16.72 13.70 5.26
N GLY A 342 -17.87 14.18 5.72
CA GLY A 342 -18.78 14.94 4.89
C GLY A 342 -19.92 15.55 5.69
N SER A 343 -20.59 16.53 5.10
CA SER A 343 -21.73 17.21 5.71
C SER A 343 -22.98 16.95 4.87
N VAL A 344 -24.01 16.34 5.46
CA VAL A 344 -25.29 16.11 4.77
C VAL A 344 -26.00 17.43 4.47
N SER A 345 -25.96 18.39 5.39
CA SER A 345 -26.60 19.70 5.22
C SER A 345 -25.93 20.53 4.13
N ARG A 346 -24.60 20.63 4.18
CA ARG A 346 -23.80 21.37 3.18
C ARG A 346 -23.61 20.59 1.87
N GLY A 347 -23.76 19.26 1.90
CA GLY A 347 -23.60 18.37 0.76
C GLY A 347 -22.15 18.03 0.40
N THR A 348 -21.19 18.40 1.25
CA THR A 348 -19.76 18.38 0.95
C THR A 348 -19.09 17.09 1.40
N MET A 349 -18.18 16.54 0.60
CA MET A 349 -17.40 15.33 0.88
C MET A 349 -15.91 15.67 0.94
N ALA A 350 -15.23 15.36 2.04
CA ALA A 350 -13.80 15.58 2.20
C ALA A 350 -13.03 14.29 1.93
N LEU A 351 -11.91 14.41 1.22
CA LEU A 351 -11.03 13.28 0.88
C LEU A 351 -9.68 13.39 1.57
N ASP A 352 -9.10 12.23 1.85
CA ASP A 352 -7.70 12.08 2.27
C ASP A 352 -6.82 12.19 1.02
N ARG A 353 -6.71 13.40 0.50
CA ARG A 353 -6.00 13.69 -0.75
C ARG A 353 -5.12 14.92 -0.59
N GLU A 354 -3.89 14.80 -1.03
CA GLU A 354 -2.89 15.87 -0.98
C GLU A 354 -2.92 16.78 -2.20
N LYS A 355 -3.32 16.22 -3.35
CA LYS A 355 -3.48 16.97 -4.59
C LYS A 355 -4.83 17.68 -4.59
N GLU A 356 -4.82 18.92 -5.04
CA GLU A 356 -6.06 19.67 -5.25
C GLU A 356 -6.96 18.95 -6.25
N ILE A 357 -8.23 18.84 -5.89
CA ILE A 357 -9.25 18.21 -6.71
C ILE A 357 -9.58 19.11 -7.90
N GLN A 358 -9.36 18.59 -9.10
CA GLN A 358 -9.66 19.32 -10.32
C GLN A 358 -11.11 19.07 -10.76
N VAL A 359 -11.79 20.14 -11.16
CA VAL A 359 -13.12 20.06 -11.77
C VAL A 359 -13.04 19.29 -13.09
N ASN A 360 -14.11 18.57 -13.44
CA ASN A 360 -14.26 17.67 -14.58
C ASN A 360 -13.53 16.33 -14.48
N GLN A 361 -12.85 16.02 -13.37
CA GLN A 361 -12.34 14.66 -13.13
C GLN A 361 -13.49 13.66 -12.94
N SER A 362 -13.35 12.46 -13.51
CA SER A 362 -14.27 11.35 -13.29
C SER A 362 -13.88 10.58 -12.02
N VAL A 363 -14.88 10.25 -11.20
CA VAL A 363 -14.71 9.53 -9.92
C VAL A 363 -15.78 8.47 -9.72
N GLN A 364 -15.50 7.48 -8.87
CA GLN A 364 -16.42 6.41 -8.55
C GLN A 364 -16.25 5.95 -7.09
N GLN A 365 -17.38 5.74 -6.39
CA GLN A 365 -17.41 5.27 -5.00
C GLN A 365 -17.06 3.78 -4.93
N GLN A 366 -16.23 3.43 -3.94
CA GLN A 366 -15.66 2.10 -3.72
C GLN A 366 -15.80 1.64 -2.27
#